data_AF-A0A6N3YYG6-F1
#
_entry.id   AF-A0A6N3YYG6-F1
#
_cell.length_a   1.000
_cell.length_b   1.000
_cell.length_c   1.000
_cell.angle_alpha   90.00
_cell.angle_beta   90.00
_cell.angle_gamma   90.00
#
_symmetry.space_group_name_H-M   'P 1'
#
loop_
_entity.id
_entity.type
_entity.pdbx_description
1 polymer ?
#
loop_
_entity_poly.entity_id
_entity_poly.type
_entity_poly.pdbx_seq_one_letter_code
_entity_poly.pdbx_strand_id
1 'polypeptide(L)'
;MPVEIALSIGLGAIIDGIKIWYERKDISDREKQDVLSAISSVMNACSQTRAYLYDIRELKLNTDRNRERELSQLWQNVANDIYPIDRPLAHSSQIKAMGWADPREWHSERAVGVPVKLDKLIEQCDWLKSQLEN
;
A
#
# COMPACT_ATOMS: atom_id res chain seq x y z
N MET A 1 -18.86 14.18 -22.74
CA MET A 1 -17.38 14.15 -22.89
C MET A 1 -16.83 13.24 -21.82
N PRO A 2 -15.99 12.25 -22.16
CA PRO A 2 -15.61 11.17 -21.26
C PRO A 2 -14.44 11.62 -20.39
N VAL A 3 -14.54 11.43 -19.08
CA VAL A 3 -13.39 11.54 -18.16
C VAL A 3 -13.35 10.26 -17.33
N GLU A 4 -13.15 9.12 -18.00
CA GLU A 4 -12.80 7.85 -17.36
C GLU A 4 -11.31 7.81 -17.04
N ILE A 5 -10.78 8.75 -16.26
CA ILE A 5 -9.40 8.64 -15.77
C ILE A 5 -9.30 9.29 -14.39
N ALA A 6 -9.24 8.49 -13.33
CA ALA A 6 -7.97 8.24 -12.64
C ALA A 6 -8.20 7.34 -11.40
N LEU A 7 -7.10 6.90 -10.77
CA LEU A 7 -6.93 5.98 -9.62
C LEU A 7 -7.75 4.68 -9.63
N SER A 8 -7.95 4.11 -10.81
CA SER A 8 -7.92 2.66 -10.95
C SER A 8 -6.49 2.10 -10.92
N ILE A 9 -5.43 2.91 -10.63
CA ILE A 9 -4.03 2.46 -10.56
C ILE A 9 -3.99 1.20 -9.71
N GLY A 10 -3.88 0.09 -10.44
CA GLY A 10 -4.00 -1.22 -9.89
C GLY A 10 -2.77 -1.42 -9.03
N LEU A 11 -3.00 -1.71 -7.77
CA LEU A 11 -2.03 -2.35 -6.90
C LEU A 11 -1.60 -3.73 -7.47
N GLY A 12 -2.09 -4.13 -8.65
CA GLY A 12 -1.75 -5.37 -9.34
C GLY A 12 -0.36 -5.42 -9.95
N ALA A 13 0.39 -4.31 -10.04
CA ALA A 13 1.76 -4.30 -10.55
C ALA A 13 2.84 -4.45 -9.45
N ILE A 14 2.43 -4.53 -8.17
CA ILE A 14 3.28 -4.30 -6.98
C ILE A 14 4.27 -5.41 -6.68
N ILE A 15 4.04 -6.62 -7.17
CA ILE A 15 4.92 -7.75 -6.87
C ILE A 15 5.80 -8.15 -8.02
N ASP A 16 5.56 -7.69 -9.25
CA ASP A 16 6.44 -8.06 -10.34
C ASP A 16 7.86 -7.52 -10.08
N GLY A 17 7.99 -6.30 -9.53
CA GLY A 17 9.29 -5.74 -9.13
C GLY A 17 9.98 -6.52 -8.01
N ILE A 18 9.24 -6.85 -6.94
CA ILE A 18 9.80 -7.59 -5.79
C ILE A 18 10.11 -9.05 -6.15
N LYS A 19 9.29 -9.68 -7.00
CA LYS A 19 9.51 -11.03 -7.52
C LYS A 19 10.74 -11.10 -8.43
N ILE A 20 10.89 -10.14 -9.35
CA ILE A 20 12.10 -10.02 -10.19
C ILE A 20 13.34 -9.83 -9.32
N TRP A 21 13.22 -9.05 -8.24
CA TRP A 21 14.31 -8.85 -7.30
C TRP A 21 14.66 -10.14 -6.54
N TYR A 22 13.66 -10.90 -6.08
CA TYR A 22 13.84 -12.21 -5.42
C TYR A 22 14.48 -13.27 -6.33
N GLU A 23 14.19 -13.24 -7.64
CA GLU A 23 14.79 -14.17 -8.62
C GLU A 23 16.31 -13.95 -8.82
N ARG A 24 16.90 -12.89 -8.25
CA ARG A 24 18.35 -12.67 -8.28
C ARG A 24 19.04 -13.62 -7.30
N LYS A 25 19.98 -14.44 -7.78
CA LYS A 25 20.65 -15.50 -7.02
C LYS A 25 21.63 -15.04 -5.92
N ASP A 26 21.87 -13.74 -5.74
CA ASP A 26 22.94 -13.21 -4.88
C ASP A 26 22.48 -11.98 -4.08
N ILE A 27 21.48 -12.19 -3.23
CA ILE A 27 20.93 -11.16 -2.35
C ILE A 27 21.59 -11.28 -0.99
N SER A 28 22.18 -10.20 -0.49
CA SER A 28 22.78 -10.18 0.85
C SER A 28 21.70 -10.30 1.95
N ASP A 29 22.09 -10.81 3.13
CA ASP A 29 21.15 -10.88 4.27
C ASP A 29 20.60 -9.51 4.68
N ARG A 30 21.40 -8.45 4.49
CA ARG A 30 20.97 -7.07 4.71
C ARG A 30 19.85 -6.67 3.75
N GLU A 31 20.04 -6.96 2.47
CA GLU A 31 19.05 -6.68 1.43
C GLU A 31 17.75 -7.47 1.65
N LYS A 32 17.85 -8.74 2.07
CA LYS A 32 16.67 -9.53 2.48
C LYS A 32 15.93 -8.87 3.64
N GLN A 33 16.65 -8.41 4.66
CA GLN A 33 16.07 -7.73 5.80
C GLN A 33 15.38 -6.41 5.41
N ASP A 34 15.97 -5.64 4.50
CA ASP A 34 15.40 -4.41 3.98
C ASP A 34 14.07 -4.69 3.25
N VAL A 35 14.01 -5.76 2.44
CA VAL A 35 12.77 -6.18 1.78
C VAL A 35 11.72 -6.69 2.76
N LEU A 36 12.10 -7.50 3.75
CA LEU A 36 11.18 -7.95 4.81
C LEU A 36 10.60 -6.77 5.61
N SER A 37 11.42 -5.75 5.87
CA SER A 37 10.98 -4.51 6.51
C SER A 37 9.97 -3.77 5.64
N ALA A 38 10.28 -3.58 4.35
CA ALA A 38 9.37 -2.93 3.40
C ALA A 38 8.03 -3.66 3.28
N ILE A 39 8.05 -5.00 3.17
CA ILE A 39 6.85 -5.85 3.15
C ILE A 39 6.02 -5.63 4.42
N SER A 40 6.67 -5.61 5.60
CA SER A 40 5.99 -5.40 6.87
C SER A 40 5.32 -4.02 6.95
N SER A 41 5.97 -2.97 6.42
CA SER A 41 5.39 -1.63 6.31
C SER A 41 4.13 -1.62 5.42
N VAL A 42 4.15 -2.31 4.27
CA VAL A 42 2.97 -2.43 3.37
C VAL A 42 1.82 -3.09 4.10
N MET A 43 2.08 -4.23 4.73
CA MET A 43 1.06 -5.00 5.44
C MET A 43 0.40 -4.15 6.53
N ASN A 44 1.21 -3.47 7.34
CA ASN A 44 0.70 -2.59 8.39
C ASN A 44 -0.19 -1.46 7.81
N ALA A 45 0.28 -0.75 6.78
CA ALA A 45 -0.51 0.30 6.15
C ALA A 45 -1.84 -0.22 5.57
N CYS A 46 -1.82 -1.41 4.96
CA CYS A 46 -3.02 -2.06 4.43
C CYS A 46 -3.99 -2.44 5.54
N SER A 47 -3.52 -3.08 6.62
CA SER A 47 -4.35 -3.48 7.76
C SER A 47 -5.00 -2.27 8.45
N GLN A 48 -4.24 -1.20 8.70
CA GLN A 48 -4.77 0.03 9.30
C GLN A 48 -5.80 0.71 8.40
N THR A 49 -5.53 0.75 7.09
CA THR A 49 -6.48 1.30 6.12
C THR A 49 -7.77 0.49 6.09
N ARG A 50 -7.68 -0.85 6.11
CA ARG A 50 -8.84 -1.73 6.14
C ARG A 50 -9.68 -1.52 7.41
N ALA A 51 -9.03 -1.43 8.57
CA ALA A 51 -9.72 -1.17 9.84
C ALA A 51 -10.45 0.17 9.81
N TYR A 52 -9.79 1.25 9.36
CA TYR A 52 -10.40 2.57 9.23
C TYR A 52 -11.62 2.57 8.28
N LEU A 53 -11.50 1.91 7.12
CA LEU A 53 -12.60 1.83 6.16
C LEU A 53 -13.77 0.99 6.69
N TYR A 54 -13.50 -0.07 7.44
CA TYR A 54 -14.53 -0.88 8.10
C TYR A 54 -15.30 -0.04 9.12
N ASP A 55 -14.58 0.70 9.97
CA ASP A 55 -15.16 1.59 10.98
C ASP A 55 -16.12 2.62 10.37
N ILE A 56 -15.75 3.23 9.24
CA ILE A 56 -16.61 4.21 8.56
C ILE A 56 -17.78 3.54 7.83
N ARG A 57 -17.52 2.46 7.10
CA ARG A 57 -18.51 1.91 6.16
C ARG A 57 -19.50 0.98 6.83
N GLU A 58 -19.01 0.09 7.68
CA GLU A 58 -19.80 -0.96 8.31
C GLU A 58 -20.33 -0.49 9.66
N LEU A 59 -19.48 0.13 10.48
CA LEU A 59 -19.88 0.64 11.81
C LEU A 59 -20.49 2.06 11.77
N LYS A 60 -20.49 2.72 10.60
CA LYS A 60 -21.03 4.08 10.39
C LYS A 60 -20.43 5.12 11.34
N LEU A 61 -19.18 4.95 11.74
CA LEU A 61 -18.46 5.93 12.54
C LEU A 61 -18.13 7.17 11.70
N ASN A 62 -18.04 8.32 12.36
CA ASN A 62 -17.58 9.55 11.72
C ASN A 62 -16.11 9.44 11.30
N THR A 63 -15.72 10.20 10.28
CA THR A 63 -14.32 10.31 9.88
C THR A 63 -13.47 10.88 11.03
N ASP A 64 -12.26 10.35 11.17
CA ASP A 64 -11.32 10.77 12.21
C ASP A 64 -10.05 11.32 11.55
N ARG A 65 -9.91 12.65 11.61
CA ARG A 65 -8.78 13.37 11.01
C ARG A 65 -7.42 13.00 11.62
N ASN A 66 -7.37 12.54 12.86
CA ASN A 66 -6.12 12.09 13.46
C ASN A 66 -5.71 10.73 12.88
N ARG A 67 -6.66 9.79 12.76
CA ARG A 67 -6.40 8.50 12.11
C ARG A 67 -6.06 8.65 10.63
N GLU A 68 -6.69 9.58 9.92
CA GLU A 68 -6.32 9.87 8.52
C GLU A 68 -4.89 10.43 8.41
N ARG A 69 -4.44 11.26 9.36
CA ARG A 69 -3.04 11.71 9.43
C ARG A 69 -2.09 10.54 9.68
N GLU A 70 -2.44 9.62 10.56
CA GLU A 70 -1.66 8.40 10.82
C GLU A 70 -1.57 7.52 9.58
N LEU A 71 -2.68 7.32 8.86
CA LEU A 71 -2.69 6.59 7.59
C LEU A 71 -1.81 7.27 6.54
N SER A 72 -1.87 8.59 6.44
CA SER A 72 -0.98 9.36 5.57
C SER A 72 0.49 9.06 5.86
N GLN A 73 0.89 9.11 7.13
CA GLN A 73 2.25 8.82 7.55
C GLN A 73 2.66 7.37 7.25
N LEU A 74 1.77 6.40 7.49
CA LEU A 74 2.04 5.00 7.18
C LEU A 74 2.30 4.79 5.68
N TRP A 75 1.45 5.37 4.81
CA TRP A 75 1.63 5.27 3.37
C TRP A 75 2.87 6.03 2.87
N GLN A 76 3.28 7.11 3.54
CA GLN A 76 4.53 7.80 3.24
C GLN A 76 5.75 6.95 3.62
N ASN A 77 5.71 6.26 4.77
CA ASN A 77 6.77 5.35 5.18
C ASN A 77 6.91 4.18 4.19
N VAL A 78 5.78 3.59 3.77
CA VAL A 78 5.75 2.56 2.72
C VAL A 78 6.42 3.06 1.43
N ALA A 79 6.10 4.29 1.01
CA ALA A 79 6.72 4.86 -0.18
C ALA A 79 8.24 4.96 -0.07
N ASN A 80 8.75 5.36 1.10
CA ASN A 80 10.18 5.48 1.36
C ASN A 80 10.88 4.11 1.38
N ASP A 81 10.29 3.14 2.08
CA ASP A 81 10.87 1.80 2.26
C ASP A 81 10.95 1.03 0.94
N ILE A 82 9.96 1.23 0.07
CA ILE A 82 9.85 0.49 -1.20
C ILE A 82 10.53 1.20 -2.36
N TYR A 83 10.79 2.51 -2.28
CA TYR A 83 11.45 3.26 -3.35
C TYR A 83 12.69 2.57 -3.96
N PRO A 84 13.62 1.98 -3.17
CA PRO A 84 14.77 1.28 -3.73
C PRO A 84 14.44 -0.06 -4.41
N ILE A 85 13.25 -0.63 -4.17
CA ILE A 85 12.82 -1.97 -4.60
C ILE A 85 11.83 -1.89 -5.78
N ASP A 86 10.76 -1.09 -5.64
CA ASP A 86 9.67 -0.96 -6.61
C ASP A 86 9.19 0.50 -6.70
N ARG A 87 9.74 1.24 -7.68
CA ARG A 87 9.38 2.65 -7.87
C ARG A 87 7.89 2.87 -8.19
N PRO A 88 7.24 2.09 -9.07
CA PRO A 88 5.79 2.19 -9.29
C PRO A 88 4.96 2.07 -8.01
N LEU A 89 5.30 1.12 -7.14
CA LEU A 89 4.64 0.93 -5.85
C LEU A 89 4.91 2.07 -4.88
N ALA A 90 6.16 2.53 -4.81
CA ALA A 90 6.52 3.68 -4.00
C ALA A 90 5.72 4.93 -4.42
N HIS A 91 5.61 5.18 -5.73
CA HIS A 91 4.82 6.29 -6.25
C HIS A 91 3.32 6.16 -5.93
N SER A 92 2.77 4.96 -6.08
CA SER A 92 1.37 4.67 -5.73
C SER A 92 1.10 4.89 -4.24
N SER A 93 2.07 4.53 -3.39
CA SER A 93 2.00 4.71 -1.93
C SER A 93 2.09 6.19 -1.55
N GLN A 94 2.94 6.97 -2.24
CA GLN A 94 3.03 8.41 -2.07
C GLN A 94 1.72 9.12 -2.42
N ILE A 95 1.05 8.72 -3.52
CA ILE A 95 -0.26 9.27 -3.88
C ILE A 95 -1.30 8.95 -2.79
N LYS A 96 -1.29 7.73 -2.24
CA LYS A 96 -2.16 7.38 -1.11
C LYS A 96 -1.86 8.23 0.13
N ALA A 97 -0.59 8.46 0.44
CA ALA A 97 -0.18 9.31 1.56
C ALA A 97 -0.76 10.72 1.44
N MET A 98 -0.65 11.33 0.25
CA MET A 98 -1.23 12.65 -0.02
C MET A 98 -2.76 12.64 0.08
N GLY A 99 -3.42 11.61 -0.47
CA GLY A 99 -4.87 11.47 -0.40
C GLY A 99 -5.41 11.35 1.03
N TRP A 100 -4.66 10.73 1.94
CA TRP A 100 -5.02 10.70 3.37
C TRP A 100 -4.73 12.02 4.08
N ALA A 101 -3.70 12.76 3.65
CA ALA A 101 -3.35 14.05 4.22
C ALA A 101 -4.43 15.11 3.93
N ASP A 102 -4.98 15.15 2.70
CA ASP A 102 -6.02 16.08 2.29
C ASP A 102 -7.31 15.35 1.84
N PRO A 103 -8.38 15.38 2.66
CA PRO A 103 -9.62 14.67 2.35
C PRO A 103 -10.35 15.29 1.15
N ARG A 104 -10.04 16.54 0.76
CA ARG A 104 -10.59 17.16 -0.46
C ARG A 104 -10.12 16.46 -1.72
N GLU A 105 -8.89 15.94 -1.71
CA GLU A 105 -8.34 15.13 -2.80
C GLU A 105 -8.95 13.72 -2.84
N TRP A 106 -9.47 13.23 -1.71
CA TRP A 106 -10.10 11.92 -1.60
C TRP A 106 -11.58 11.92 -2.03
N HIS A 107 -12.32 12.97 -1.62
CA HIS A 107 -13.75 13.10 -1.90
C HIS A 107 -14.08 13.37 -3.37
N SER A 108 -13.09 13.71 -4.19
CA SER A 108 -13.36 14.14 -5.56
C SER A 108 -13.60 13.00 -6.56
N GLU A 109 -13.49 11.70 -6.23
CA GLU A 109 -14.01 10.62 -7.13
C GLU A 109 -13.93 9.11 -6.72
N ARG A 110 -13.23 8.63 -5.68
CA ARG A 110 -12.73 7.20 -5.73
C ARG A 110 -12.77 6.35 -4.45
N ALA A 111 -13.96 6.08 -3.91
CA ALA A 111 -14.11 5.12 -2.81
C ALA A 111 -14.70 3.74 -3.20
N VAL A 112 -15.00 3.49 -4.47
CA VAL A 112 -15.60 2.22 -4.93
C VAL A 112 -14.49 1.26 -5.38
N GLY A 113 -14.32 0.11 -4.70
CA GLY A 113 -13.39 -0.95 -5.11
C GLY A 113 -12.02 -1.01 -4.41
N VAL A 114 -11.80 -0.23 -3.35
CA VAL A 114 -10.55 -0.26 -2.55
C VAL A 114 -10.32 -1.56 -1.75
N PRO A 115 -11.33 -2.19 -1.10
CA PRO A 115 -11.10 -3.34 -0.21
C PRO A 115 -10.46 -4.54 -0.92
N VAL A 116 -10.99 -4.91 -2.09
CA VAL A 116 -10.51 -6.06 -2.89
C VAL A 116 -9.05 -5.89 -3.32
N LYS A 117 -8.55 -4.65 -3.45
CA LYS A 117 -7.15 -4.38 -3.79
C LYS A 117 -6.20 -4.44 -2.59
N LEU A 118 -6.69 -4.23 -1.36
CA LEU A 118 -5.87 -4.31 -0.14
C LEU A 118 -5.65 -5.75 0.30
N ASP A 119 -6.70 -6.59 0.26
CA ASP A 119 -6.56 -7.99 0.65
C ASP A 119 -5.61 -8.73 -0.29
N LYS A 120 -5.73 -8.49 -1.60
CA LYS A 120 -4.80 -9.04 -2.60
C LYS A 120 -3.35 -8.62 -2.35
N LEU A 121 -3.10 -7.40 -1.89
CA LEU A 121 -1.77 -6.91 -1.52
C LEU A 121 -1.21 -7.63 -0.29
N ILE A 122 -2.05 -7.88 0.71
CA ILE A 122 -1.67 -8.59 1.93
C ILE A 122 -1.30 -10.04 1.59
N GLU A 123 -2.15 -10.76 0.84
CA GLU A 123 -1.87 -12.13 0.38
C GLU A 123 -0.53 -12.23 -0.37
N GLN A 124 -0.29 -11.22 -1.20
CA GLN A 124 0.91 -11.04 -1.98
C GLN A 124 2.16 -10.82 -1.12
N CYS A 125 2.05 -9.96 -0.10
CA CYS A 125 3.09 -9.73 0.90
C CYS A 125 3.39 -10.98 1.74
N ASP A 126 2.35 -11.70 2.17
CA ASP A 126 2.46 -12.95 2.91
C ASP A 126 3.19 -14.03 2.10
N TRP A 127 2.84 -14.16 0.81
CA TRP A 127 3.53 -15.08 -0.08
C TRP A 127 5.02 -14.74 -0.19
N LEU A 128 5.38 -13.48 -0.46
CA LEU A 128 6.79 -13.06 -0.54
C LEU A 128 7.55 -13.30 0.75
N LYS A 129 6.96 -12.96 1.90
CA LYS A 129 7.56 -13.18 3.21
C LYS A 129 7.90 -14.66 3.42
N SER A 130 6.98 -15.56 3.08
CA SER A 130 7.21 -17.01 3.15
C SER A 130 8.34 -17.50 2.24
N GLN A 131 8.62 -16.83 1.12
CA GLN A 131 9.73 -17.20 0.24
C GLN A 131 11.08 -16.72 0.79
N LEU A 132 11.12 -15.62 1.54
CA LEU A 132 12.33 -15.03 2.09
C LEU A 132 12.77 -15.66 3.42
N GLU A 133 11.84 -16.28 4.14
CA GLU A 133 12.10 -16.97 5.41
C GLU A 133 12.52 -18.45 5.24
N ASN A 134 12.38 -19.01 4.03
CA ASN A 134 12.79 -20.38 3.67
C ASN A 134 14.13 -20.40 2.93
#